data_AF-A0A1S2MDL0-F1
#
_entry.id   AF-A0A1S2MDL0-F1
#
_cell.length_a   1.000
_cell.length_b   1.000
_cell.length_c   1.000
_cell.angle_alpha   90.00
_cell.angle_beta   90.00
_cell.angle_gamma   90.00
#
_symmetry.space_group_name_H-M   'P 1'
#
loop_
_entity.id
_entity.type
_entity.pdbx_description
1 polymer ?
#
loop_
_entity_poly.entity_id
_entity_poly.type
_entity_poly.pdbx_seq_one_letter_code
_entity_poly.pdbx_strand_id
1 'polypeptide(L)' 'MKSPLFWGMVYLFMAFSFVFFAIQQKGRTGEWDLFTIALVAIAAYDFMIALRYFRMKPKTEDK' A
#
# COMPACT_ATOMS: atom_id res chain seq x y z
N MET A 1 -12.74 -2.94 -17.89
CA MET A 1 -11.44 -3.04 -17.19
C MET A 1 -11.29 -1.80 -16.32
N LYS A 2 -11.17 -1.93 -14.99
CA LYS A 2 -11.07 -0.75 -14.13
C LYS A 2 -9.77 0.02 -14.41
N SER A 3 -9.84 1.35 -14.33
CA SER A 3 -8.71 2.24 -14.59
C SER A 3 -7.52 1.87 -13.68
N PRO A 4 -6.28 1.85 -14.21
CA PRO A 4 -5.05 1.65 -13.41
C PRO A 4 -4.99 2.56 -12.17
N LEU A 5 -5.56 3.76 -12.27
CA LEU A 5 -5.65 4.71 -11.15
C LEU A 5 -6.52 4.20 -10.00
N PHE A 6 -7.65 3.54 -10.30
CA PHE A 6 -8.53 2.99 -9.27
C PHE A 6 -7.79 1.92 -8.46
N TRP A 7 -7.08 1.02 -9.13
CA TRP A 7 -6.28 0.00 -8.46
C TRP A 7 -5.13 0.62 -7.66
N GLY A 8 -4.43 1.62 -8.21
CA GLY A 8 -3.41 2.36 -7.47
C GLY A 8 -3.93 2.96 -6.16
N MET A 9 -5.11 3.57 -6.17
CA MET A 9 -5.74 4.09 -4.94
C MET A 9 -6.10 3.00 -3.94
N VAL A 10 -6.58 1.83 -4.40
CA VAL A 10 -6.91 0.70 -3.52
C VAL A 10 -5.66 0.19 -2.80
N TYR A 11 -4.57 -0.03 -3.54
CA TYR A 11 -3.31 -0.45 -2.93
C TYR A 11 -2.75 0.61 -1.98
N LEU A 12 -2.88 1.89 -2.32
CA LEU A 12 -2.45 2.97 -1.44
C LEU A 12 -3.25 2.99 -0.13
N PHE A 13 -4.57 2.83 -0.22
CA PHE A 13 -5.45 2.76 0.95
C PHE A 13 -5.13 1.55 1.84
N MET A 14 -4.87 0.39 1.23
CA MET A 14 -4.46 -0.81 1.95
C MET A 14 -3.12 -0.59 2.68
N ALA A 15 -2.14 0.01 2.01
CA ALA A 15 -0.84 0.32 2.61
C ALA A 15 -0.98 1.20 3.87
N PHE A 16 -1.76 2.28 3.79
CA PHE A 16 -2.04 3.14 4.95
C PHE A 16 -2.77 2.40 6.08
N SER A 17 -3.71 1.52 5.73
CA SER A 17 -4.44 0.71 6.71
C SER A 17 -3.52 -0.23 7.48
N PHE A 18 -2.59 -0.89 6.78
CA PHE A 18 -1.61 -1.76 7.43
C PHE A 18 -0.60 -0.98 8.28
N VAL A 19 -0.17 0.20 7.86
CA VAL A 19 0.66 1.10 8.70
C VAL A 19 -0.10 1.49 9.98
N PHE A 20 -1.37 1.85 9.85
CA PHE A 20 -2.21 2.19 11.01
C PHE A 20 -2.31 1.01 12.00
N PHE A 21 -2.55 -0.20 11.50
CA PHE A 21 -2.57 -1.40 12.36
C PHE A 21 -1.22 -1.71 12.99
N ALA A 22 -0.11 -1.49 12.27
CA ALA A 22 1.23 -1.66 12.84
C ALA A 22 1.49 -0.68 13.99
N ILE A 23 1.08 0.58 13.84
CA ILE A 23 1.21 1.60 14.91
C ILE A 23 0.37 1.21 16.13
N GLN A 24 -0.87 0.77 15.91
CA GLN A 24 -1.76 0.30 16.98
C GLN A 24 -1.18 -0.93 17.69
N GLN A 25 -0.62 -1.88 16.94
CA GLN A 25 -0.01 -3.08 17.50
C GLN A 25 1.21 -2.73 18.36
N LYS A 26 2.14 -1.90 17.84
CA LYS A 26 3.30 -1.41 18.59
C LYS A 26 2.88 -0.65 19.85
N GLY A 27 1.82 0.15 19.76
CA GLY A 27 1.24 0.86 20.91
C GLY A 27 0.72 -0.09 21.98
N ARG A 28 0.15 -1.24 21.58
CA ARG A 28 -0.42 -2.25 22.47
C ARG A 28 0.64 -3.16 23.11
N THR A 29 1.63 -3.60 22.34
CA THR A 29 2.68 -4.53 22.82
C THR A 29 3.89 -3.81 23.41
N GLY A 30 4.11 -2.54 23.04
CA GLY A 30 5.31 -1.79 23.39
C GLY A 30 6.56 -2.18 22.60
N GLU A 31 6.48 -3.24 21.79
CA GLU A 31 7.60 -3.85 21.08
C GLU A 31 7.35 -3.93 19.58
N TRP A 32 8.44 -4.06 18.81
CA TRP A 32 8.40 -4.42 17.40
C TRP A 32 8.34 -5.94 17.26
N ASP A 33 7.18 -6.52 17.60
CA ASP A 33 6.95 -7.94 17.45
C ASP A 33 6.96 -8.35 15.96
N LEU A 34 7.13 -9.66 15.72
CA LEU A 34 7.15 -10.22 14.36
C LEU A 34 5.90 -9.83 13.56
N PHE A 35 4.76 -9.71 14.23
CA PHE A 35 3.50 -9.31 13.61
C PHE A 35 3.50 -7.84 13.16
N THR A 36 4.00 -6.92 13.98
CA THR A 36 4.17 -5.50 13.60
C THR A 36 5.12 -5.36 12.42
N ILE A 37 6.23 -6.10 12.43
CA ILE A 37 7.20 -6.11 11.32
C ILE A 37 6.54 -6.65 10.04
N ALA A 38 5.76 -7.72 10.14
CA ALA A 38 5.03 -8.28 9.00
C ALA A 38 4.01 -7.27 8.42
N LEU A 39 3.26 -6.55 9.26
CA LEU A 39 2.32 -5.52 8.83
C LEU A 39 3.02 -4.39 8.06
N VAL A 40 4.18 -3.92 8.55
CA VAL A 40 4.98 -2.90 7.86
C VAL A 40 5.54 -3.43 6.54
N ALA A 41 6.01 -4.68 6.50
CA ALA A 41 6.52 -5.29 5.27
C ALA A 41 5.44 -5.40 4.19
N ILE A 42 4.22 -5.81 4.57
CA ILE A 42 3.08 -5.89 3.65
C ILE A 42 2.70 -4.48 3.16
N ALA A 43 2.64 -3.49 4.07
CA ALA A 43 2.36 -2.11 3.69
C ALA A 43 3.37 -1.55 2.67
N ALA A 44 4.67 -1.85 2.86
CA ALA A 44 5.72 -1.42 1.93
C ALA A 44 5.53 -2.04 0.54
N TYR A 45 5.13 -3.31 0.46
CA TYR A 45 4.80 -3.98 -0.80
C TYR A 45 3.60 -3.33 -1.50
N ASP A 46 2.54 -3.01 -0.74
CA ASP A 46 1.37 -2.32 -1.27
C ASP A 46 1.70 -0.92 -1.78
N PHE A 47 2.57 -0.17 -1.08
CA PHE A 47 3.09 1.12 -1.58
C PHE A 47 3.83 0.97 -2.91
N MET A 48 4.68 -0.06 -3.04
CA MET A 48 5.38 -0.33 -4.30
C MET A 48 4.40 -0.57 -5.45
N ILE A 49 3.35 -1.36 -5.21
CA ILE A 49 2.31 -1.63 -6.22
C ILE A 49 1.53 -0.35 -6.56
N ALA A 50 1.09 0.42 -5.56
CA ALA A 50 0.37 1.67 -5.75
C ALA A 50 1.18 2.65 -6.62
N LEU A 51 2.46 2.82 -6.31
CA LEU A 51 3.38 3.65 -7.09
C LEU A 51 3.53 3.15 -8.53
N ARG A 52 3.58 1.83 -8.73
CA ARG A 52 3.63 1.24 -10.07
C ARG A 52 2.39 1.58 -10.89
N TYR A 53 1.20 1.48 -10.28
CA TYR A 53 -0.06 1.86 -10.93
C TYR A 53 -0.15 3.35 -11.25
N PHE A 54 0.32 4.23 -10.37
CA PHE A 54 0.36 5.68 -10.65
C PHE A 54 1.37 6.06 -11.72
N ARG A 55 2.44 5.26 -11.91
CA ARG A 55 3.41 5.45 -13.00
C ARG A 55 2.93 4.90 -14.34
N MET A 56 1.88 4.09 -14.38
CA MET A 56 1.30 3.65 -15.64
C MET A 56 0.62 4.85 -16.32
N LYS A 57 1.28 5.41 -17.34
CA LYS A 57 0.63 6.40 -18.21
C LYS A 57 -0.51 5.70 -18.95
N PRO A 58 -1.71 6.32 -19.04
CA PRO A 58 -2.68 5.88 -20.03
C PRO A 58 -1.99 5.94 -21.39
N LYS A 59 -2.09 4.88 -22.19
CA LYS A 59 -1.56 4.86 -23.55
C LYS A 59 -2.30 5.95 -24.31
N THR A 60 -1.67 7.11 -24.48
CA THR A 60 -2.17 8.13 -25.40
C THR A 60 -2.17 7.45 -26.77
N GLU A 61 -3.35 7.08 -27.24
CA GLU A 61 -3.56 6.72 -28.64
C GLU A 61 -3.29 8.01 -29.41
N ASP A 62 -2.09 8.12 -29.96
CA ASP A 62 -1.75 9.12 -30.96
C ASP A 62 -2.66 8.85 -32.16
N LYS A 63 -3.63 9.74 -32.37
CA LYS A 63 -4.51 9.80 -33.56
C LYS A 63 -4.58 11.24 -34.02
#